data_AF-A0A2E4LMX0-F1
#
_entry.id   AF-A0A2E4LMX0-F1
#
_cell.length_a   1.000
_cell.length_b   1.000
_cell.length_c   1.000
_cell.angle_alpha   90.00
_cell.angle_beta   90.00
_cell.angle_gamma   90.00
#
_symmetry.space_group_name_H-M   'P 1'
#
loop_
_entity.id
_entity.type
_entity.pdbx_description
1 polymer ?
#
loop_
_entity_poly.entity_id
_entity_poly.type
_entity_poly.pdbx_seq_one_letter_code
_entity_poly.pdbx_strand_id
1 'polypeptide(L)'
;MIRLLCCCLAVWLLAIPPALASPGLCTGPVCAEGITRSAKNHWQLVLKISDQQGHREKVTMNCKAGMLSPLDGQVDRAYATSLGRRACRLAGEDG
;
A
#
# COMPACT_ATOMS: atom_id res chain seq x y z
N MET A 1 3.57 40.14 -20.80
CA MET A 1 3.44 39.58 -19.44
C MET A 1 3.09 38.09 -19.45
N ILE A 2 2.05 37.65 -20.19
CA ILE A 2 1.62 36.24 -20.23
C ILE A 2 2.69 35.25 -20.74
N ARG A 3 3.52 35.66 -21.72
CA ARG A 3 4.59 34.82 -22.28
C ARG A 3 5.71 34.52 -21.26
N LEU A 4 6.07 35.52 -20.44
CA LEU A 4 7.05 35.36 -19.36
C LEU A 4 6.52 34.43 -18.27
N LEU A 5 5.24 34.61 -17.89
CA LEU A 5 4.59 33.75 -16.91
C LEU A 5 4.59 32.27 -17.35
N CYS A 6 4.30 32.04 -18.63
CA CYS A 6 4.27 30.69 -19.21
C CYS A 6 5.68 30.05 -19.27
N CYS A 7 6.70 30.81 -19.65
CA CYS A 7 8.09 30.34 -19.60
C CYS A 7 8.53 29.99 -18.17
N CYS A 8 8.21 30.84 -17.18
CA CYS A 8 8.53 30.56 -15.78
C CYS A 8 7.84 29.28 -15.29
N LEU A 9 6.57 29.06 -15.64
CA LEU A 9 5.84 27.85 -15.26
C LEU A 9 6.43 26.59 -15.91
N ALA A 10 6.80 26.66 -17.18
CA ALA A 10 7.41 25.54 -17.90
C ALA A 10 8.77 25.15 -17.31
N VAL A 11 9.62 26.13 -17.00
CA VAL A 11 10.91 25.89 -16.34
C VAL A 11 10.71 25.30 -14.94
N TRP A 12 9.71 25.77 -14.19
CA TRP A 12 9.40 25.24 -12.86
C TRP A 12 8.95 23.78 -12.89
N LEU A 13 8.08 23.41 -13.83
CA LEU A 13 7.62 22.02 -14.00
C LEU A 13 8.76 21.07 -14.39
N LEU A 14 9.69 21.52 -15.23
CA LEU A 14 10.86 20.73 -15.63
C LEU A 14 11.91 20.59 -14.52
N ALA A 15 11.87 21.47 -13.51
CA ALA A 15 12.77 21.43 -12.36
C ALA A 15 12.30 20.45 -11.26
N ILE A 16 11.11 19.87 -11.37
CA ILE A 16 10.60 18.89 -10.40
C ILE A 16 11.31 17.55 -10.64
N PRO A 17 12.11 17.05 -9.68
CA PRO A 17 12.75 15.74 -9.84
C PRO A 17 11.69 14.64 -9.91
N PRO A 18 11.92 13.56 -10.66
CA PRO A 18 11.00 12.43 -10.71
C PRO A 18 10.84 11.85 -9.30
N ALA A 19 9.60 11.73 -8.83
CA ALA A 19 9.32 11.04 -7.59
C ALA A 19 9.67 9.56 -7.77
N LEU A 20 10.71 9.10 -7.06
CA LEU A 20 10.99 7.68 -6.94
C LEU A 20 9.81 7.03 -6.21
N ALA A 21 9.24 5.99 -6.79
CA ALA A 21 8.25 5.19 -6.09
C ALA A 21 8.86 4.74 -4.77
N SER A 22 8.18 5.01 -3.65
CA SER A 22 8.59 4.53 -2.33
C SER A 22 8.90 3.04 -2.43
N PRO A 23 9.93 2.52 -1.72
CA PRO A 23 10.10 1.09 -1.58
C PRO A 23 8.74 0.50 -1.15
N GLY A 24 8.22 -0.41 -1.96
CA GLY A 24 6.99 -1.12 -1.62
C GLY A 24 7.16 -1.78 -0.25
N LEU A 25 6.08 -1.92 0.51
CA LEU A 25 6.11 -2.62 1.80
C LEU A 25 6.27 -4.12 1.55
N CYS A 26 7.50 -4.55 1.24
CA CYS A 26 7.88 -5.94 1.00
C CYS A 26 8.79 -6.43 2.12
N THR A 27 8.41 -7.54 2.74
CA THR A 27 9.19 -8.18 3.78
C THR A 27 8.92 -9.68 3.76
N GLY A 28 9.98 -10.44 3.49
CA GLY A 28 9.92 -11.89 3.30
C GLY A 28 8.82 -12.29 2.28
N PRO A 29 7.89 -13.19 2.66
CA PRO A 29 6.84 -13.68 1.76
C PRO A 29 5.69 -12.70 1.50
N VAL A 30 5.71 -11.50 2.09
CA VAL A 30 4.59 -10.55 2.05
C VAL A 30 5.02 -9.26 1.36
N CYS A 31 4.26 -8.83 0.37
CA CYS A 31 4.45 -7.57 -0.33
C CYS A 31 3.14 -6.80 -0.42
N ALA A 32 3.12 -5.52 -0.04
CA ALA A 32 1.99 -4.66 -0.33
C ALA A 32 1.94 -4.30 -1.81
N GLU A 33 0.77 -4.46 -2.40
CA GLU A 33 0.45 -4.01 -3.75
C GLU A 33 -0.04 -2.56 -3.74
N GLY A 34 -0.74 -2.15 -2.68
CA GLY A 34 -1.22 -0.78 -2.53
C GLY A 34 -2.10 -0.61 -1.31
N ILE A 35 -2.36 0.65 -0.98
CA ILE A 35 -3.28 1.05 0.09
C ILE A 35 -4.33 2.00 -0.48
N THR A 36 -5.60 1.77 -0.14
CA THR A 36 -6.73 2.55 -0.67
C THR A 36 -7.73 2.87 0.44
N ARG A 37 -8.56 3.89 0.25
CA ARG A 37 -9.73 4.12 1.10
C ARG A 37 -10.88 3.27 0.60
N SER A 38 -11.59 2.60 1.52
CA SER A 38 -12.84 1.91 1.19
C SER A 38 -13.98 2.90 0.99
N ALA A 39 -15.13 2.41 0.49
CA ALA A 39 -16.36 3.20 0.39
C ALA A 39 -16.90 3.70 1.76
N LYS A 40 -16.42 3.12 2.87
CA LYS A 40 -16.76 3.54 4.25
C LYS A 40 -15.62 4.35 4.89
N ASN A 41 -14.73 4.92 4.08
CA ASN A 41 -13.62 5.79 4.46
C ASN A 41 -12.60 5.21 5.44
N HIS A 42 -12.52 3.89 5.63
CA HIS A 42 -11.40 3.26 6.34
C HIS A 42 -10.34 2.78 5.36
N TRP A 43 -9.09 2.73 5.80
CA TRP A 43 -7.99 2.19 5.00
C TRP A 43 -8.14 0.69 4.74
N GLN A 44 -7.79 0.29 3.52
CA GLN A 44 -7.66 -1.08 3.06
C GLN A 44 -6.27 -1.26 2.45
N LEU A 45 -5.54 -2.26 2.92
CA LEU A 45 -4.21 -2.59 2.42
C LEU A 45 -4.27 -3.91 1.66
N VAL A 46 -3.84 -3.88 0.41
CA VAL A 46 -3.80 -5.05 -0.47
C VAL A 46 -2.41 -5.66 -0.40
N LEU A 47 -2.33 -6.93 -0.03
CA LEU A 47 -1.08 -7.68 0.14
C LEU A 47 -1.07 -8.88 -0.81
N LYS A 48 0.09 -9.13 -1.41
CA LYS A 48 0.45 -10.40 -2.03
C LYS A 48 1.27 -11.20 -1.04
N ILE A 49 0.86 -12.44 -0.80
CA ILE A 49 1.52 -13.36 0.11
C ILE A 49 1.93 -14.62 -0.65
N SER A 50 2.99 -15.28 -0.21
CA SER A 50 3.44 -16.55 -0.80
C SER A 50 4.02 -17.49 0.25
N ASP A 51 4.06 -18.78 -0.05
CA ASP A 51 4.75 -19.77 0.79
C ASP A 51 5.96 -20.41 0.07
N GLN A 52 6.59 -21.38 0.74
CA GLN A 52 7.73 -22.12 0.21
C GLN A 52 7.34 -23.18 -0.83
N GLN A 53 6.04 -23.50 -0.94
CA GLN A 53 5.52 -24.47 -1.91
C GLN A 53 5.19 -23.80 -3.25
N GLY A 54 5.32 -22.47 -3.32
CA GLY A 54 5.08 -21.67 -4.50
C GLY A 54 3.63 -21.17 -4.63
N HIS A 55 2.78 -21.42 -3.62
CA HIS A 55 1.45 -20.84 -3.60
C HIS A 55 1.54 -19.32 -3.43
N ARG A 56 0.65 -18.60 -4.09
CA ARG A 56 0.58 -17.14 -4.02
C ARG A 56 -0.87 -16.70 -3.92
N GLU A 57 -1.14 -15.82 -2.98
CA GLU A 57 -2.49 -15.31 -2.75
C GLU A 57 -2.48 -13.80 -2.63
N LYS A 58 -3.62 -13.20 -2.98
CA LYS A 58 -3.88 -11.78 -2.80
C LYS A 58 -4.92 -11.64 -1.69
N VAL A 59 -4.58 -10.90 -0.65
CA VAL A 59 -5.44 -10.65 0.51
C VAL A 59 -5.58 -9.16 0.77
N THR A 60 -6.69 -8.79 1.39
CA THR A 60 -6.98 -7.41 1.76
C THR A 60 -7.10 -7.30 3.26
N MET A 61 -6.25 -6.48 3.87
CA MET A 61 -6.36 -6.06 5.26
C MET A 61 -7.40 -4.95 5.37
N ASN A 62 -8.46 -5.19 6.16
CA ASN A 62 -9.36 -4.14 6.61
C ASN A 62 -8.74 -3.49 7.86
N CYS A 63 -8.26 -2.26 7.73
CA CYS A 63 -7.56 -1.61 8.83
C CYS A 63 -8.46 -1.29 10.02
N LYS A 64 -9.75 -1.01 9.78
CA LYS A 64 -10.73 -0.79 10.84
C LYS A 64 -11.00 -2.04 11.66
N ALA A 65 -11.04 -3.21 11.00
CA ALA A 65 -11.28 -4.50 11.68
C ALA A 65 -9.98 -5.19 12.15
N GLY A 66 -8.81 -4.71 11.71
CA GLY A 66 -7.52 -5.35 11.98
C GLY A 66 -7.42 -6.79 11.47
N MET A 67 -8.13 -7.10 10.38
CA MET A 67 -8.39 -8.46 9.90
C MET A 67 -8.17 -8.58 8.39
N LEU A 68 -7.59 -9.70 7.95
CA LEU A 68 -7.44 -10.05 6.55
C LEU A 68 -8.71 -10.67 5.98
N SER A 69 -8.92 -10.44 4.68
CA SER A 69 -9.91 -11.12 3.88
C SER A 69 -9.26 -11.68 2.60
N PRO A 70 -9.52 -12.96 2.27
CA PRO A 70 -10.16 -13.96 3.12
C PRO A 70 -9.34 -14.29 4.38
N LEU A 71 -9.99 -14.82 5.42
CA LEU A 71 -9.34 -15.19 6.69
C LEU A 71 -8.45 -16.43 6.56
N ASP A 72 -8.85 -17.37 5.71
CA ASP A 72 -8.18 -18.66 5.50
C ASP A 72 -7.77 -18.81 4.04
N GLY A 73 -6.77 -19.65 3.80
CA GLY A 73 -6.18 -19.94 2.49
C GLY A 73 -5.10 -21.02 2.58
N GLN A 74 -4.46 -21.31 1.46
CA GLN A 74 -3.32 -22.25 1.40
C GLN A 74 -2.07 -21.64 2.04
N VAL A 75 -1.90 -20.32 1.93
CA VAL A 75 -0.75 -19.59 2.46
C VAL A 75 -1.04 -19.07 3.88
N ASP A 76 -0.09 -19.28 4.81
CA ASP A 76 -0.18 -18.76 6.17
C ASP A 76 -0.40 -17.24 6.22
N ARG A 77 -1.34 -16.80 7.06
CA ARG A 77 -1.78 -15.42 7.19
C ARG A 77 -1.26 -14.73 8.45
N ALA A 78 -0.64 -15.45 9.38
CA ALA A 78 -0.20 -14.87 10.65
C ALA A 78 0.81 -13.74 10.41
N TYR A 79 1.80 -13.97 9.55
CA TYR A 79 2.81 -12.98 9.23
C TYR A 79 2.21 -11.75 8.52
N ALA A 80 1.39 -11.97 7.49
CA ALA A 80 0.69 -10.90 6.77
C ALA A 80 -0.24 -10.08 7.68
N THR A 81 -0.88 -10.72 8.66
CA THR A 81 -1.75 -10.04 9.64
C THR A 81 -0.96 -9.08 10.50
N SER A 82 0.19 -9.52 11.04
CA SER A 82 1.05 -8.67 11.88
C SER A 82 1.57 -7.45 11.12
N LEU A 83 2.00 -7.64 9.87
CA LEU A 83 2.48 -6.58 8.99
C LEU A 83 1.35 -5.63 8.59
N GLY A 84 0.20 -6.16 8.22
CA GLY A 84 -0.97 -5.36 7.86
C GLY A 84 -1.40 -4.48 9.03
N ARG A 85 -1.47 -5.00 10.26
CA ARG A 85 -1.82 -4.20 11.45
C ARG A 85 -0.81 -3.08 11.69
N ARG A 86 0.50 -3.35 11.52
CA ARG A 86 1.53 -2.32 11.63
C ARG A 86 1.35 -1.24 10.55
N ALA A 87 1.12 -1.63 9.31
CA ALA A 87 0.90 -0.70 8.21
C ALA A 87 -0.38 0.14 8.40
N CYS A 88 -1.46 -0.43 8.92
CA CYS A 88 -2.67 0.29 9.26
C CYS A 88 -2.44 1.39 10.30
N ARG A 89 -1.67 1.11 11.36
CA ARG A 89 -1.25 2.13 12.33
C ARG A 89 -0.43 3.25 11.69
N LEU A 90 0.50 2.90 10.78
CA LEU A 90 1.28 3.90 10.04
C LEU A 90 0.44 4.75 9.09
N ALA A 91 -0.68 4.22 8.60
CA ALA A 91 -1.65 4.95 7.79
C ALA A 91 -2.58 5.86 8.63
N GLY A 92 -2.43 5.88 9.96
CA GLY A 92 -3.30 6.61 10.88
C GLY A 92 -4.70 6.01 10.99
N GLU A 93 -4.87 4.72 10.65
CA GLU A 93 -6.06 3.99 11.08
C GLU A 93 -5.81 3.52 12.52
N ASP A 94 -6.15 4.37 13.48
CA ASP A 94 -6.18 4.02 14.89
C ASP A 94 -7.49 3.28 15.16
N GLY A 95 -7.38 2.03 15.59
CA GLY A 95 -8.48 1.19 16.06
C GLY A 95 -8.69 1.36 17.56
#